data_AF-A0A1G2SZT7-F1
#
_entry.id   AF-A0A1G2SZT7-F1
#
_cell.length_a   1.000
_cell.length_b   1.000
_cell.length_c   1.000
_cell.angle_alpha   90.00
_cell.angle_beta   90.00
_cell.angle_gamma   90.00
#
_symmetry.space_group_name_H-M   'P 1'
#
loop_
_entity.id
_entity.type
_entity.pdbx_description
1 polymer ?
#
loop_
_entity_poly.entity_id
_entity_poly.type
_entity_poly.pdbx_seq_one_letter_code
_entity_poly.pdbx_strand_id
1 'polypeptide(L)' 'MTKITVSVPITREHERLIKRRVESGLSATKAHAIRQALDKFLEEDWLESLRRAEADAEEGRIYFGDLDRLAKKVR' A
#
# COMPACT_ATOMS: atom_id res chain seq x y z
N MET A 1 -19.29 -3.22 -9.58
CA MET A 1 -18.04 -3.69 -8.93
C MET A 1 -17.93 -5.19 -9.14
N THR A 2 -16.86 -5.65 -9.79
CA THR A 2 -16.57 -7.08 -9.93
C THR A 2 -16.10 -7.62 -8.58
N LYS A 3 -16.69 -8.71 -8.10
CA LYS A 3 -16.25 -9.35 -6.84
C LYS A 3 -15.17 -10.37 -7.16
N ILE A 4 -13.96 -10.14 -6.66
CA ILE A 4 -12.83 -11.06 -6.79
C ILE A 4 -12.57 -11.67 -5.41
N THR A 5 -12.40 -12.98 -5.35
CA THR A 5 -12.09 -13.72 -4.13
C THR A 5 -10.68 -14.26 -4.21
N VAL A 6 -9.89 -14.05 -3.17
CA VAL A 6 -8.54 -14.58 -3.03
C VAL A 6 -8.55 -15.62 -1.91
N SER A 7 -8.01 -16.81 -2.17
CA SER A 7 -7.82 -17.86 -1.18
C SER A 7 -6.33 -18.13 -1.03
N VAL A 8 -5.79 -17.80 0.14
CA VAL A 8 -4.38 -18.01 0.46
C VAL A 8 -4.27 -18.60 1.87
N PRO A 9 -3.35 -19.55 2.11
CA PRO A 9 -3.10 -20.02 3.45
C PRO A 9 -2.49 -18.89 4.28
N ILE A 10 -2.95 -18.77 5.53
CA ILE A 10 -2.41 -17.79 6.48
C ILE A 10 -1.83 -18.50 7.69
N THR A 11 -0.89 -17.85 8.36
CA THR A 11 -0.31 -18.37 9.59
C THR A 11 -1.31 -18.27 10.75
N ARG A 12 -1.07 -19.04 11.82
CA ARG A 12 -1.87 -18.93 13.06
C ARG A 12 -1.78 -17.53 13.68
N GLU A 13 -0.65 -16.85 13.50
CA GLU A 13 -0.45 -15.50 13.99
C GLU A 13 -1.32 -14.49 13.24
N HIS A 14 -1.38 -14.58 11.90
CA HIS A 14 -2.30 -13.76 11.10
C HIS A 14 -3.75 -13.98 11.54
N GLU A 15 -4.16 -15.24 11.75
CA GLU A 15 -5.52 -15.52 12.22
C GLU A 15 -5.80 -14.89 13.60
N ARG A 16 -4.84 -14.96 14.53
CA ARG A 16 -4.97 -14.34 15.86
C ARG A 16 -5.11 -12.82 15.76
N LEU A 17 -4.30 -12.17 14.91
CA LEU A 17 -4.41 -10.72 14.66
C LEU A 17 -5.78 -10.33 14.11
N ILE A 18 -6.26 -11.07 13.11
CA ILE A 18 -7.57 -10.83 12.49
C ILE A 18 -8.68 -11.00 13.53
N LYS A 19 -8.64 -12.05 14.35
CA LYS A 19 -9.62 -12.29 15.42
C LYS A 19 -9.64 -11.13 16.42
N ARG A 20 -8.48 -10.70 16.93
CA ARG A 20 -8.40 -9.57 17.86
C ARG A 20 -9.00 -8.29 17.31
N ARG A 21 -8.80 -8.00 16.02
CA ARG A 21 -9.39 -6.83 15.34
C ARG A 21 -10.91 -6.87 15.27
N VAL A 22 -11.47 -8.07 15.12
CA VAL A 22 -12.92 -8.28 15.14
C VAL A 22 -13.46 -8.17 16.55
N GLU A 23 -12.81 -8.83 17.51
CA GLU A 23 -13.17 -8.79 18.94
C GLU A 23 -13.11 -7.36 19.51
N SER A 24 -12.16 -6.53 19.06
CA SER A 24 -12.05 -5.14 19.47
C SER A 24 -13.06 -4.19 18.79
N GLY A 25 -13.90 -4.71 17.88
CA GLY A 25 -14.89 -3.91 17.14
C GLY A 25 -14.31 -3.02 16.04
N LEU A 26 -12.99 -3.03 15.83
CA LEU A 26 -12.34 -2.27 14.75
C LEU A 26 -12.74 -2.79 13.36
N SER A 27 -13.08 -4.07 13.28
CA SER A 27 -13.52 -4.74 12.05
C SER A 27 -14.80 -5.55 12.28
N ALA A 28 -15.86 -5.27 11.53
CA ALA A 28 -17.10 -6.05 11.60
C ALA A 28 -16.96 -7.57 11.33
N THR A 29 -16.01 -8.00 10.48
CA THR A 29 -15.78 -9.42 10.15
C THR A 29 -14.31 -9.67 9.81
N LYS A 30 -13.88 -10.94 9.79
CA LYS A 30 -12.52 -11.30 9.34
C LYS A 30 -12.23 -10.78 7.92
N ALA A 31 -13.17 -10.92 7.00
CA ALA A 31 -13.03 -10.44 5.63
C ALA A 31 -12.94 -8.90 5.57
N HIS A 32 -13.69 -8.20 6.44
CA HIS A 32 -13.58 -6.75 6.56
C HIS A 32 -12.20 -6.34 7.09
N ALA A 33 -11.67 -7.04 8.09
CA ALA A 33 -10.34 -6.79 8.62
C ALA A 33 -9.23 -6.95 7.56
N ILE A 34 -9.35 -7.97 6.69
CA ILE A 34 -8.44 -8.17 5.56
C ILE A 34 -8.55 -7.04 4.54
N ARG A 35 -9.75 -6.62 4.17
CA ARG A 35 -9.93 -5.48 3.25
C ARG A 35 -9.30 -4.20 3.79
N GLN A 36 -9.56 -3.87 5.06
CA GLN A 36 -8.92 -2.73 5.73
C GLN A 36 -7.39 -2.83 5.75
N ALA A 37 -6.83 -4.04 5.88
CA ALA A 37 -5.39 -4.24 5.81
C ALA A 37 -4.84 -3.99 4.39
N LEU A 38 -5.54 -4.43 3.35
CA LEU A 38 -5.17 -4.15 1.96
C LEU A 38 -5.23 -2.65 1.65
N ASP A 39 -6.28 -1.95 2.11
CA ASP A 39 -6.41 -0.51 1.94
C ASP A 39 -5.24 0.23 2.63
N LYS A 40 -4.86 -0.22 3.83
CA LYS A 40 -3.72 0.36 4.57
C LYS A 40 -2.38 0.07 3.90
N PHE A 41 -2.20 -1.14 3.38
CA PHE A 41 -1.00 -1.52 2.65
C PHE A 41 -0.80 -0.64 1.41
N LEU A 42 -1.87 -0.37 0.67
CA LEU A 42 -1.82 0.56 -0.47
C LEU A 42 -1.39 1.97 -0.02
N GLU A 43 -1.97 2.49 1.06
CA GLU A 43 -1.60 3.81 1.62
C GLU A 43 -0.11 3.86 2.02
N GLU A 44 0.42 2.79 2.61
CA GLU A 44 1.82 2.70 3.01
C GLU A 44 2.78 2.73 1.81
N ASP A 45 2.45 2.04 0.72
CA ASP A 45 3.20 2.08 -0.55
C ASP A 45 3.29 3.52 -1.10
N TRP A 46 2.17 4.25 -1.07
CA TRP A 46 2.16 5.66 -1.50
C TRP A 46 3.03 6.55 -0.61
N LEU A 47 2.95 6.37 0.71
CA LEU A 47 3.76 7.12 1.66
C LEU A 47 5.25 6.81 1.51
N GLU A 48 5.62 5.57 1.26
CA GLU A 48 7.02 5.19 1.02
C GLU A 48 7.54 5.82 -0.27
N SER A 49 6.74 5.81 -1.35
CA SER A 49 7.09 6.47 -2.60
C SER A 49 7.30 7.98 -2.41
N LEU A 50 6.44 8.64 -1.63
CA LEU A 50 6.58 10.06 -1.32
C LEU A 50 7.86 10.34 -0.53
N ARG A 51 8.12 9.57 0.53
CA ARG A 51 9.33 9.73 1.35
C ARG A 51 10.61 9.56 0.54
N ARG A 52 10.63 8.61 -0.40
CA ARG A 52 11.77 8.45 -1.32
C ARG A 52 11.97 9.68 -2.19
N ALA A 53 10.89 10.24 -2.74
CA ALA A 53 10.95 11.46 -3.54
C ALA A 53 11.41 12.69 -2.71
N GLU A 54 10.93 12.81 -1.47
CA GLU A 54 11.38 13.87 -0.55
C GLU A 54 12.86 13.73 -0.21
N ALA A 55 13.33 12.52 0.11
CA ALA A 55 14.74 12.26 0.36
C ALA A 55 15.63 12.56 -0.86
N ASP A 56 15.19 12.19 -2.07
CA ASP A 56 15.93 12.52 -3.29
C ASP A 56 16.00 14.04 -3.53
N ALA A 57 14.95 14.79 -3.17
CA ALA A 57 14.97 16.25 -3.24
C ALA A 57 15.93 16.86 -2.22
N GLU A 58 15.92 16.37 -0.97
CA GLU A 58 16.83 16.82 0.09
C GLU A 58 18.31 16.53 -0.25
N GLU A 59 18.58 15.36 -0.82
CA GLU A 59 19.94 14.94 -1.21
C GLU A 59 20.40 15.58 -2.54
N GLY A 60 19.59 16.47 -3.13
CA GLY A 60 19.92 17.17 -4.37
C GLY A 60 19.91 16.27 -5.62
N ARG A 61 19.36 15.05 -5.51
CA ARG A 61 19.12 14.12 -6.63
C ARG A 61 17.86 14.47 -7.39
N ILE A 62 17.68 15.75 -7.67
CA ILE A 62 16.52 16.26 -8.40
C ILE A 62 16.78 16.01 -9.89
N TYR A 63 15.86 15.31 -10.56
CA TYR A 63 15.93 15.18 -12.02
C TYR A 63 15.70 16.55 -12.67
N PHE A 64 16.73 17.07 -13.35
CA PHE A 64 16.66 18.33 -14.09
C PHE A 64 16.76 18.06 -15.59
N GLY A 65 15.97 18.78 -16.39
CA GLY A 65 16.00 18.67 -17.85
C GLY A 65 14.75 19.20 -18.52
N ASP A 66 14.82 19.35 -19.84
CA ASP A 66 13.68 19.70 -20.68
C ASP A 66 12.65 18.56 -20.67
N LEU A 67 11.46 18.83 -20.12
CA LEU A 67 10.37 17.87 -19.98
C LEU A 67 9.95 17.27 -21.32
N ASP A 68 9.98 18.05 -22.41
CA ASP A 68 9.62 17.57 -23.76
C ASP A 68 10.65 16.58 -24.30
N ARG A 69 11.93 16.75 -23.95
CA ARG A 69 13.00 15.81 -24.31
C ARG A 69 12.96 14.54 -23.48
N LEU A 70 12.64 14.65 -22.19
CA LEU A 70 12.52 13.51 -21.28
C LEU A 70 11.31 12.65 -21.64
N ALA A 71 10.15 13.25 -21.93
CA ALA A 71 8.93 12.55 -22.32
C ALA A 71 9.11 11.67 -23.57
N LYS A 72 9.97 12.08 -24.52
CA LYS A 72 10.29 11.30 -25.73
C LYS A 72 11.13 10.05 -25.46
N LYS A 73 11.81 9.94 -24.32
CA LYS A 73 12.66 8.78 -23.95
C LYS A 73 11.94 7.71 -23.15
N VAL A 74 10.84 8.05 -22.48
CA VAL A 74 10.06 7.12 -21.63
C VAL A 74 8.96 6.40 -22.42
N ARG A 75 8.72 6.82 -23.68
CA ARG A 75 7.68 6.25 -24.55
C ARG A 75 8.14 4.98 -25.25
#